data_AF-A0A2A4L3L9-F1
#
_entry.id   AF-A0A2A4L3L9-F1
#
_cell.length_a   1.000
_cell.length_b   1.000
_cell.length_c   1.000
_cell.angle_alpha   90.00
_cell.angle_beta   90.00
_cell.angle_gamma   90.00
#
_symmetry.space_group_name_H-M   'P 1'
#
loop_
_entity.id
_entity.type
_entity.pdbx_description
1 polymer ?
#
loop_
_entity_poly.entity_id
_entity_poly.type
_entity_poly.pdbx_seq_one_letter_code
_entity_poly.pdbx_strand_id
1 'polypeptide(L)'
;MQKEFLNIDEVLQILNINSKIYLSRYLKKNGIKVLKGKTKPYPKDEILRLAKKRQDENHYNSKQNEVILYIDENSIKEKPKANKTEQIQTQDDFKPLNLETIEQELTQKTIKDLENLGIYNPLENDIIKTYVKNLIFLECTSKEMEKKGFTTSTDKGTPIVTPELIAFNSLTKNIIGLAKVLGIGSPNRARLNLKDKKEKSAFDVLLEDES
;
A
#
# COMPACT_ATOMS: atom_id res chain seq x y z
N MET A 1 -16.22 -1.20 41.67
CA MET A 1 -15.15 -1.12 40.64
C MET A 1 -14.89 0.34 40.36
N GLN A 2 -13.64 0.80 40.50
CA GLN A 2 -13.25 2.17 40.13
C GLN A 2 -13.41 2.30 38.61
N LYS A 3 -14.18 3.29 38.15
CA LYS A 3 -14.27 3.61 36.72
C LYS A 3 -12.93 4.24 36.32
N GLU A 4 -12.04 3.42 35.76
CA GLU A 4 -10.80 3.91 35.20
C GLU A 4 -11.07 4.61 33.88
N PHE A 5 -10.43 5.78 33.70
CA PHE A 5 -10.54 6.54 32.48
C PHE A 5 -9.17 6.60 31.80
N LEU A 6 -9.19 6.62 30.47
CA LEU A 6 -8.02 6.67 29.61
C LEU A 6 -7.87 8.06 28.98
N ASN A 7 -6.63 8.42 28.68
CA ASN A 7 -6.31 9.57 27.85
C ASN A 7 -6.48 9.21 26.36
N ILE A 8 -6.35 10.20 25.47
CA ILE A 8 -6.58 9.99 24.03
C ILE A 8 -5.52 9.08 23.37
N ASP A 9 -4.27 9.14 23.82
CA ASP A 9 -3.17 8.41 23.18
C ASP A 9 -3.21 6.92 23.57
N GLU A 10 -3.57 6.61 24.82
CA GLU A 10 -3.87 5.25 25.30
C GLU A 10 -4.99 4.60 24.48
N VAL A 11 -6.05 5.35 24.17
CA VAL A 11 -7.19 4.84 23.39
C VAL A 11 -6.82 4.60 21.92
N LEU A 12 -6.00 5.47 21.32
CA LEU A 12 -5.50 5.27 19.96
C LEU A 12 -4.65 4.00 19.86
N GLN A 13 -3.80 3.76 20.86
CA GLN A 13 -2.96 2.56 20.93
C GLN A 13 -3.80 1.29 21.12
N ILE A 14 -4.74 1.28 22.08
CA ILE A 14 -5.59 0.12 22.38
C ILE A 14 -6.49 -0.26 21.19
N LEU A 15 -7.02 0.74 20.47
CA LEU A 15 -7.88 0.49 19.31
C LEU A 15 -7.11 0.35 17.99
N ASN A 16 -5.77 0.49 18.02
CA ASN A 16 -4.90 0.51 16.85
C ASN A 16 -5.41 1.48 15.75
N ILE A 17 -5.65 2.73 16.15
CA ILE A 17 -6.16 3.81 15.27
C ILE A 17 -5.12 4.92 15.20
N ASN A 18 -4.73 5.30 13.98
CA ASN A 18 -3.69 6.32 13.76
C ASN A 18 -4.24 7.76 13.64
N SER A 19 -5.56 7.95 13.70
CA SER A 19 -6.20 9.27 13.49
C SER A 19 -7.19 9.64 14.59
N LYS A 20 -6.97 10.80 15.23
CA LYS A 20 -7.86 11.40 16.26
C LYS A 20 -9.24 11.72 15.71
N ILE A 21 -9.34 12.15 14.44
CA ILE A 21 -10.60 12.47 13.76
C ILE A 21 -11.40 11.17 13.52
N TYR A 22 -10.71 10.13 13.06
CA TYR A 22 -11.33 8.82 12.85
C TYR A 22 -11.81 8.21 14.17
N LEU A 23 -11.00 8.30 15.23
CA LEU A 23 -11.35 7.84 16.57
C LEU A 23 -12.67 8.48 17.03
N SER A 24 -12.82 9.81 16.91
CA SER A 24 -14.04 10.51 17.32
C SER A 24 -15.29 9.97 16.61
N ARG A 25 -15.21 9.76 15.28
CA ARG A 25 -16.32 9.17 14.49
C ARG A 25 -16.60 7.73 14.89
N TYR A 26 -15.54 6.96 15.14
CA TYR A 26 -15.63 5.54 15.49
C TYR A 26 -16.26 5.32 16.87
N LEU A 27 -15.87 6.11 17.87
CA LEU A 27 -16.46 6.08 19.21
C LEU A 27 -17.94 6.50 19.18
N LYS A 28 -18.27 7.54 18.40
CA LYS A 28 -19.67 7.98 18.21
C LYS A 28 -20.53 6.90 17.56
N LYS A 29 -20.00 6.22 16.54
CA LYS A 29 -20.69 5.10 15.85
C LYS A 29 -20.98 3.93 16.79
N ASN A 30 -20.10 3.68 17.77
CA ASN A 30 -20.26 2.61 18.76
C ASN A 30 -20.93 3.08 20.07
N GLY A 31 -21.48 4.29 20.11
CA GLY A 31 -22.27 4.79 21.24
C GLY A 31 -21.49 5.12 22.51
N ILE A 32 -20.16 5.25 22.44
CA ILE A 32 -19.31 5.52 23.61
C ILE A 32 -19.43 6.98 24.03
N LYS A 33 -19.81 7.20 25.30
CA LYS A 33 -19.98 8.55 25.86
C LYS A 33 -18.66 9.08 26.40
N VAL A 34 -18.09 10.07 25.70
CA VAL A 34 -16.86 10.76 26.09
C VAL A 34 -17.16 11.88 27.07
N LEU A 35 -16.46 11.91 28.21
CA LEU A 35 -16.59 12.98 29.22
C LEU A 35 -15.76 14.21 28.79
N LYS A 36 -16.37 15.11 28.04
CA LYS A 36 -15.72 16.34 27.56
C LYS A 36 -15.18 17.18 28.72
N GLY A 37 -13.98 17.77 28.54
CA GLY A 37 -13.37 18.68 29.51
C GLY A 37 -12.53 18.02 30.62
N LYS A 38 -12.33 16.70 30.58
CA LYS A 38 -11.47 15.96 31.52
C LYS A 38 -10.16 15.52 30.86
N THR A 39 -9.08 15.45 31.64
CA THR A 39 -7.76 14.95 31.21
C THR A 39 -7.78 13.49 30.76
N LYS A 40 -8.68 12.69 31.33
CA LYS A 40 -8.96 11.29 30.96
C LYS A 40 -10.46 11.15 30.63
N PRO A 41 -10.88 11.41 29.39
CA PRO A 41 -12.29 11.53 29.06
C PRO A 41 -12.93 10.20 28.59
N TYR A 42 -12.14 9.13 28.41
CA TYR A 42 -12.60 7.88 27.80
C TYR A 42 -12.77 6.76 28.85
N PRO A 43 -13.93 6.09 28.96
CA PRO A 43 -14.12 4.98 29.90
C PRO A 43 -13.31 3.75 29.47
N LYS A 44 -12.39 3.25 30.31
CA LYS A 44 -11.49 2.13 29.97
C LYS A 44 -12.25 0.85 29.58
N ASP A 45 -13.28 0.50 30.35
CA ASP A 45 -14.06 -0.74 30.13
C ASP A 45 -14.78 -0.75 28.78
N GLU A 46 -15.31 0.40 28.35
CA GLU A 46 -15.99 0.54 27.05
C GLU A 46 -14.99 0.44 25.89
N ILE A 47 -13.79 1.02 26.05
CA ILE A 47 -12.73 0.98 25.05
C ILE A 47 -12.16 -0.44 24.91
N LEU A 48 -11.94 -1.16 26.02
CA LEU A 48 -11.47 -2.54 25.98
C LEU A 48 -12.51 -3.48 25.35
N ARG A 49 -13.79 -3.30 25.66
CA ARG A 49 -14.87 -4.05 25.00
C ARG A 49 -14.90 -3.78 23.50
N LEU A 50 -14.62 -2.55 23.08
CA LEU A 50 -14.56 -2.19 21.66
C LEU A 50 -13.32 -2.77 20.96
N ALA A 51 -12.17 -2.79 21.62
CA ALA A 51 -10.95 -3.43 21.12
C ALA A 51 -11.17 -4.93 20.88
N LYS A 52 -11.80 -5.62 21.84
CA LYS A 52 -12.15 -7.04 21.71
C LYS A 52 -13.12 -7.29 20.56
N LYS A 53 -14.20 -6.49 20.46
CA LYS A 53 -15.14 -6.56 19.33
C LYS A 53 -14.44 -6.38 17.97
N ARG A 54 -13.47 -5.48 17.89
CA ARG A 54 -12.68 -5.24 16.66
C ARG A 54 -11.77 -6.42 16.32
N GLN A 55 -11.19 -7.09 17.31
CA GLN A 55 -10.43 -8.32 17.09
C GLN A 55 -11.34 -9.45 16.60
N ASP A 56 -12.50 -9.64 17.24
CA ASP A 56 -13.47 -10.68 16.87
C ASP A 56 -14.05 -10.46 15.44
N GLU A 57 -14.34 -9.21 15.06
CA GLU A 57 -14.81 -8.84 13.71
C GLU A 57 -13.73 -9.03 12.63
N ASN A 58 -12.45 -8.84 12.97
CA ASN A 58 -11.34 -9.08 12.04
C ASN A 58 -11.06 -10.59 11.85
N HIS A 59 -11.29 -11.42 12.87
CA HIS A 59 -11.16 -12.87 12.76
C HIS A 59 -12.22 -13.49 11.84
N TYR A 60 -13.43 -12.94 11.75
CA TYR A 60 -14.47 -13.43 10.83
C TYR A 60 -14.23 -13.08 9.35
N ASN A 61 -13.37 -12.08 9.06
CA ASN A 61 -12.96 -11.73 7.69
C ASN A 61 -11.58 -12.31 7.31
N SER A 62 -11.05 -13.24 8.11
CA SER A 62 -9.76 -13.87 7.87
C SER A 62 -9.84 -14.97 6.81
N LYS A 63 -9.94 -14.56 5.54
CA LYS A 63 -9.37 -15.32 4.41
C LYS A 63 -8.22 -14.60 3.73
N GLN A 64 -7.70 -13.50 4.28
CA GLN A 64 -6.73 -12.69 3.53
C GLN A 64 -5.58 -12.02 4.27
N ASN A 65 -5.28 -12.25 5.55
CA ASN A 65 -3.99 -11.82 6.11
C ASN A 65 -3.64 -12.59 7.39
N GLU A 66 -2.96 -13.73 7.25
CA GLU A 66 -2.15 -14.27 8.33
C GLU A 66 -0.85 -13.46 8.43
N VAL A 67 -0.87 -12.41 9.24
CA VAL A 67 0.34 -11.95 9.92
C VAL A 67 0.17 -12.37 11.38
N ILE A 68 0.70 -13.54 11.69
CA ILE A 68 0.77 -14.06 13.05
C ILE A 68 1.84 -13.24 13.78
N LEU A 69 1.42 -12.31 14.64
CA LEU A 69 2.28 -11.67 15.62
C LEU A 69 2.36 -12.57 16.86
N TYR A 70 3.36 -13.45 16.92
CA TYR A 70 3.83 -13.97 18.21
C TYR A 70 4.63 -12.85 18.88
N ILE A 71 4.07 -12.26 19.94
CA ILE A 71 4.84 -11.44 20.89
C ILE A 71 5.22 -12.37 22.03
N ASP A 72 6.47 -12.80 22.07
CA ASP A 72 7.06 -13.41 23.27
C ASP A 72 7.25 -12.31 24.32
N GLU A 73 6.60 -12.46 25.47
CA GLU A 73 6.57 -11.49 26.56
C GLU A 73 7.91 -11.36 27.33
N ASN A 74 8.97 -12.07 26.91
CA ASN A 74 10.25 -12.05 27.60
C ASN A 74 11.31 -11.06 27.07
N SER A 75 11.09 -10.38 25.94
CA SER A 75 12.17 -9.58 25.31
C SER A 75 12.31 -8.13 25.80
N ILE A 76 11.63 -7.70 26.88
CA ILE A 76 11.75 -6.32 27.41
C ILE A 76 12.40 -6.28 28.79
N LYS A 77 13.58 -6.90 28.97
CA LYS A 77 14.53 -6.49 29.99
C LYS A 77 15.95 -6.77 29.53
N GLU A 78 16.65 -5.71 29.15
CA GLU A 78 17.99 -5.33 29.60
C GLU A 78 18.71 -4.50 28.53
N LYS A 79 19.06 -3.27 28.90
CA LYS A 79 20.09 -2.51 28.20
C LYS A 79 21.43 -3.23 28.42
N PRO A 80 22.31 -3.31 27.40
CA PRO A 80 23.74 -3.32 27.65
C PRO A 80 24.39 -2.03 27.17
N LYS A 81 25.28 -1.54 28.04
CA LYS A 81 26.27 -0.51 27.75
C LYS A 81 27.27 -1.02 26.71
N ALA A 82 27.90 -0.06 26.04
CA ALA A 82 29.00 -0.18 25.09
C ALA A 82 30.01 -1.30 25.39
N ASN A 83 30.40 -2.07 24.35
CA ASN A 83 31.77 -2.15 23.87
C ASN A 83 31.91 -3.06 22.63
N LYS A 84 32.78 -2.61 21.71
CA LYS A 84 33.51 -3.35 20.67
C LYS A 84 32.73 -3.90 19.46
N THR A 85 32.90 -3.15 18.39
CA THR A 85 33.21 -3.57 17.01
C THR A 85 33.43 -5.08 16.83
N GLU A 86 32.55 -5.70 16.06
CA GLU A 86 32.91 -6.65 15.01
C GLU A 86 31.87 -6.52 13.90
N GLN A 87 32.34 -6.10 12.74
CA GLN A 87 31.56 -5.92 11.52
C GLN A 87 31.01 -7.28 11.12
N ILE A 88 29.70 -7.50 11.29
CA ILE A 88 29.00 -8.53 10.56
C ILE A 88 28.91 -8.00 9.12
N GLN A 89 29.90 -8.35 8.31
CA GLN A 89 29.74 -8.37 6.86
C GLN A 89 28.63 -9.39 6.57
N THR A 90 27.39 -8.93 6.49
CA THR A 90 26.41 -9.59 5.65
C THR A 90 26.96 -9.52 4.23
N GLN A 91 27.59 -10.61 3.79
CA GLN A 91 27.61 -10.96 2.38
C GLN A 91 26.16 -11.08 1.95
N ASP A 92 25.57 -9.96 1.55
CA ASP A 92 24.46 -9.97 0.60
C ASP A 92 25.03 -10.68 -0.63
N ASP A 93 24.57 -11.90 -0.87
CA ASP A 93 24.66 -12.54 -2.18
C ASP A 93 23.90 -11.65 -3.16
N PHE A 94 24.57 -10.60 -3.62
CA PHE A 94 24.04 -9.59 -4.51
C PHE A 94 23.99 -10.22 -5.91
N LYS A 95 22.99 -11.07 -6.14
CA LYS A 95 22.55 -11.34 -7.50
C LYS A 95 22.11 -10.00 -8.08
N PRO A 96 22.77 -9.47 -9.12
CA PRO A 96 22.32 -8.24 -9.74
C PRO A 96 20.89 -8.48 -10.21
N LEU A 97 19.96 -7.72 -9.64
CA LEU A 97 18.56 -7.80 -10.00
C LEU A 97 18.48 -7.38 -11.47
N ASN A 98 18.13 -8.31 -12.36
CA ASN A 98 17.99 -7.98 -13.77
C ASN A 98 16.67 -7.22 -13.97
N LEU A 99 16.75 -5.89 -13.83
CA LEU A 99 15.62 -4.98 -13.98
C LEU A 99 14.94 -5.12 -15.34
N GLU A 100 15.70 -5.45 -16.38
CA GLU A 100 15.18 -5.62 -17.73
C GLU A 100 14.29 -6.87 -17.84
N THR A 101 14.71 -8.00 -17.24
CA THR A 101 13.88 -9.21 -17.18
C THR A 101 12.61 -8.97 -16.38
N ILE A 102 12.72 -8.28 -15.24
CA ILE A 102 11.56 -7.94 -14.39
C ILE A 102 10.58 -7.03 -15.14
N GLU A 103 11.09 -6.03 -15.86
CA GLU A 103 10.27 -5.14 -16.68
C GLU A 103 9.53 -5.91 -17.78
N GLN A 104 10.20 -6.83 -18.47
CA GLN A 104 9.59 -7.66 -19.50
C GLN A 104 8.50 -8.58 -18.94
N GLU A 105 8.78 -9.29 -17.84
CA GLU A 105 7.82 -10.19 -17.19
C GLU A 105 6.58 -9.44 -16.70
N LEU A 106 6.76 -8.29 -16.05
CA LEU A 106 5.66 -7.46 -15.58
C LEU A 106 4.86 -6.84 -16.73
N THR A 107 5.53 -6.48 -17.84
CA THR A 107 4.87 -6.00 -19.06
C THR A 107 3.96 -7.07 -19.64
N GLN A 108 4.48 -8.29 -19.82
CA GLN A 108 3.68 -9.41 -20.33
C GLN A 108 2.52 -9.77 -19.41
N LYS A 109 2.74 -9.73 -18.08
CA LYS A 109 1.68 -9.92 -17.10
C LYS A 109 0.59 -8.85 -17.23
N THR A 110 0.98 -7.58 -17.33
CA THR A 110 0.04 -6.46 -17.46
C THR A 110 -0.77 -6.56 -18.74
N ILE A 111 -0.15 -6.96 -19.87
CA ILE A 111 -0.87 -7.22 -21.13
C ILE A 111 -1.93 -8.30 -20.92
N LYS A 112 -1.57 -9.45 -20.35
CA LYS A 112 -2.52 -10.54 -20.09
C LYS A 112 -3.67 -10.10 -19.18
N ASP A 113 -3.39 -9.30 -18.15
CA ASP A 113 -4.41 -8.77 -17.27
C ASP A 113 -5.39 -7.85 -18.02
N LEU A 114 -4.89 -6.99 -18.90
CA LEU A 114 -5.72 -6.13 -19.76
C LEU A 114 -6.53 -6.95 -20.78
N GLU A 115 -5.96 -8.03 -21.32
CA GLU A 115 -6.65 -8.96 -22.23
C GLU A 115 -7.80 -9.66 -21.51
N ASN A 116 -7.54 -10.18 -20.31
CA ASN A 116 -8.56 -10.83 -19.46
C ASN A 116 -9.71 -9.89 -19.10
N LEU A 117 -9.41 -8.60 -18.94
CA LEU A 117 -10.41 -7.55 -18.70
C LEU A 117 -11.14 -7.11 -19.98
N GLY A 118 -10.70 -7.57 -21.15
CA GLY A 118 -11.25 -7.18 -22.44
C GLY A 118 -11.00 -5.71 -22.76
N ILE A 119 -9.90 -5.12 -22.29
CA ILE A 119 -9.58 -3.70 -22.51
C ILE A 119 -8.20 -3.49 -23.13
N TYR A 120 -7.47 -4.57 -23.42
CA TYR A 120 -6.16 -4.49 -24.05
C TYR A 120 -6.23 -3.90 -25.47
N ASN A 121 -5.37 -2.91 -25.73
CA ASN A 121 -5.17 -2.35 -27.06
C ASN A 121 -3.66 -2.42 -27.39
N PRO A 122 -3.25 -3.12 -28.47
CA PRO A 122 -1.83 -3.20 -28.87
C PRO A 122 -1.16 -1.85 -29.13
N LEU A 123 -1.93 -0.82 -29.51
CA LEU A 123 -1.41 0.54 -29.73
C LEU A 123 -0.96 1.22 -28.42
N GLU A 124 -1.31 0.67 -27.26
CA GLU A 124 -0.96 1.20 -25.95
C GLU A 124 0.27 0.53 -25.34
N ASN A 125 0.98 -0.34 -26.09
CA ASN A 125 2.13 -1.08 -25.56
C ASN A 125 3.22 -0.20 -24.96
N ASP A 126 3.50 0.97 -25.54
CA ASP A 126 4.49 1.90 -24.97
C ASP A 126 4.01 2.54 -23.66
N ILE A 127 2.70 2.76 -23.53
CA ILE A 127 2.06 3.24 -22.31
C ILE A 127 2.12 2.15 -21.23
N ILE A 128 1.89 0.89 -21.60
CA ILE A 128 1.98 -0.27 -20.71
C ILE A 128 3.41 -0.43 -20.18
N LYS A 129 4.42 -0.36 -21.05
CA LYS A 129 5.84 -0.40 -20.64
C LYS A 129 6.18 0.72 -19.67
N THR A 130 5.75 1.95 -19.99
CA THR A 130 5.97 3.12 -19.13
C THR A 130 5.28 2.96 -17.76
N TYR A 131 4.07 2.41 -17.76
CA TYR A 131 3.32 2.09 -16.54
C TYR A 131 4.06 1.08 -15.66
N VAL A 132 4.54 -0.02 -16.26
CA VAL A 132 5.32 -1.06 -15.57
C VAL A 132 6.61 -0.51 -15.00
N LYS A 133 7.36 0.26 -15.80
CA LYS A 133 8.60 0.90 -15.36
C LYS A 133 8.37 1.82 -14.16
N ASN A 134 7.29 2.60 -14.18
CA ASN A 134 6.93 3.45 -13.04
C ASN A 134 6.53 2.63 -11.81
N LEU A 135 5.86 1.48 -11.96
CA LEU A 135 5.57 0.58 -10.83
C LEU A 135 6.85 0.04 -10.19
N ILE A 136 7.84 -0.37 -10.99
CA ILE A 136 9.14 -0.83 -10.49
C ILE A 136 9.83 0.29 -9.71
N PHE A 137 9.87 1.51 -10.26
CA PHE A 137 10.46 2.64 -9.56
C PHE A 137 9.72 3.03 -8.28
N LEU A 138 8.39 2.90 -8.26
CA LEU A 138 7.60 3.15 -7.06
C LEU A 138 7.98 2.18 -5.95
N GLU A 139 8.11 0.89 -6.27
CA GLU A 139 8.52 -0.15 -5.32
C GLU A 139 9.93 0.13 -4.75
N CYS A 140 10.89 0.48 -5.62
CA CYS A 140 12.24 0.86 -5.19
C CYS A 140 12.21 2.09 -4.28
N THR A 141 11.44 3.12 -4.64
CA THR A 141 11.31 4.35 -3.85
C THR A 141 10.62 4.11 -2.51
N SER A 142 9.63 3.19 -2.47
CA SER A 142 8.96 2.79 -1.24
C SER A 142 9.92 2.17 -0.24
N LYS A 143 10.77 1.24 -0.70
CA LYS A 143 11.80 0.61 0.15
C LYS A 143 12.83 1.62 0.67
N GLU A 144 13.22 2.59 -0.15
CA GLU A 144 14.10 3.67 0.27
C GLU A 144 13.44 4.59 1.31
N MET A 145 12.15 4.91 1.13
CA MET A 145 11.39 5.67 2.13
C MET A 145 11.23 4.94 3.45
N GLU A 146 10.98 3.63 3.43
CA GLU A 146 10.88 2.82 4.66
C GLU A 146 12.19 2.86 5.47
N LYS A 147 13.34 2.91 4.78
CA LYS A 147 14.66 3.03 5.42
C LYS A 147 14.96 4.44 5.93
N LYS A 148 14.65 5.48 5.15
CA LYS A 148 15.05 6.88 5.43
C LYS A 148 14.00 7.68 6.19
N GLY A 149 12.76 7.22 6.23
CA GLY A 149 11.63 7.91 6.82
C GLY A 149 11.04 9.02 5.94
N PHE A 150 9.98 9.65 6.46
CA PHE A 150 9.15 10.62 5.72
C PHE A 150 9.63 12.06 5.84
N THR A 151 10.40 12.37 6.88
CA THR A 151 10.86 13.73 7.20
C THR A 151 12.30 13.71 7.66
N THR A 152 13.08 14.69 7.20
CA THR A 152 14.43 15.00 7.72
C THR A 152 14.43 16.37 8.38
N SER A 153 15.50 16.75 9.07
CA SER A 153 15.62 18.07 9.72
C SER A 153 16.68 18.91 9.03
N THR A 154 16.39 20.21 8.89
CA THR A 154 17.39 21.20 8.46
C THR A 154 18.40 21.48 9.58
N ASP A 155 19.50 22.16 9.26
CA ASP A 155 20.53 22.59 10.24
C ASP A 155 19.96 23.43 11.39
N LYS A 156 18.78 24.05 11.20
CA LYS A 156 18.06 24.85 12.20
C LYS A 156 17.02 24.03 12.98
N GLY A 157 16.94 22.72 12.78
CA GLY A 157 15.99 21.82 13.44
C GLY A 157 14.57 21.85 12.88
N THR A 158 14.32 22.56 11.77
CA THR A 158 13.00 22.56 11.12
C THR A 158 12.79 21.26 10.35
N PRO A 159 11.70 20.52 10.58
CA PRO A 159 11.39 19.32 9.82
C PRO A 159 11.01 19.67 8.38
N ILE A 160 11.62 18.99 7.42
CA ILE A 160 11.34 19.07 5.99
C ILE A 160 11.02 17.68 5.45
N VAL A 161 10.17 17.65 4.42
CA VAL A 161 9.79 16.40 3.74
C VAL A 161 11.01 15.84 3.00
N THR A 162 11.20 14.51 3.05
CA THR A 162 12.30 13.87 2.33
C THR A 162 12.08 13.93 0.82
N PRO A 163 13.13 14.13 0.01
CA PRO A 163 13.05 14.06 -1.46
C PRO A 163 12.41 12.76 -1.95
N GLU A 164 12.66 11.65 -1.26
CA GLU A 164 12.08 10.34 -1.53
C GLU A 164 10.54 10.35 -1.42
N LEU A 165 9.97 11.01 -0.40
CA LEU A 165 8.52 11.17 -0.27
C LEU A 165 7.93 12.02 -1.40
N ILE A 166 8.66 13.04 -1.86
CA ILE A 166 8.23 13.85 -3.01
C ILE A 166 8.23 13.00 -4.29
N ALA A 167 9.30 12.22 -4.53
CA ALA A 167 9.42 11.32 -5.67
C ALA A 167 8.32 10.25 -5.66
N PHE A 168 8.06 9.61 -4.52
CA PHE A 168 7.00 8.63 -4.34
C PHE A 168 5.61 9.19 -4.67
N ASN A 169 5.30 10.38 -4.17
CA ASN A 169 4.02 11.04 -4.46
C ASN A 169 3.87 11.38 -5.95
N SER A 170 4.96 11.81 -6.60
CA SER A 170 4.97 12.10 -8.04
C SER A 170 4.75 10.83 -8.86
N LEU A 171 5.49 9.76 -8.57
CA LEU A 171 5.35 8.46 -9.23
C LEU A 171 3.94 7.90 -9.06
N THR A 172 3.37 7.98 -7.86
CA THR A 172 1.99 7.55 -7.59
C THR A 172 0.98 8.27 -8.48
N LYS A 173 1.11 9.60 -8.65
CA LYS A 173 0.23 10.37 -9.54
C LYS A 173 0.37 9.94 -10.99
N ASN A 174 1.60 9.71 -11.46
CA ASN A 174 1.87 9.25 -12.82
C ASN A 174 1.27 7.86 -13.08
N ILE A 175 1.43 6.93 -12.14
CA ILE A 175 0.87 5.58 -12.21
C ILE A 175 -0.66 5.63 -12.29
N ILE A 176 -1.31 6.44 -11.45
CA ILE A 176 -2.77 6.63 -11.50
C ILE A 176 -3.20 7.23 -12.85
N GLY A 177 -2.45 8.20 -13.37
CA GLY A 177 -2.72 8.79 -14.68
C GLY A 177 -2.65 7.76 -15.81
N LEU A 178 -1.57 6.99 -15.86
CA LEU A 178 -1.36 5.92 -16.84
C LEU A 178 -2.41 4.81 -16.70
N ALA A 179 -2.75 4.40 -15.48
CA ALA A 179 -3.80 3.42 -15.21
C ALA A 179 -5.16 3.88 -15.79
N LYS A 180 -5.50 5.16 -15.63
CA LYS A 180 -6.72 5.73 -16.22
C LYS A 180 -6.70 5.70 -17.74
N VAL A 181 -5.57 6.03 -18.37
CA VAL A 181 -5.40 5.96 -19.83
C VAL A 181 -5.59 4.51 -20.31
N LEU A 182 -5.02 3.55 -19.59
CA LEU A 182 -5.21 2.11 -19.86
C LEU A 182 -6.60 1.59 -19.47
N GLY A 183 -7.49 2.42 -18.94
CA GLY A 183 -8.84 2.02 -18.50
C GLY A 183 -8.86 1.11 -17.26
N ILE A 184 -7.74 0.98 -16.56
CA ILE A 184 -7.64 0.21 -15.32
C ILE A 184 -8.42 0.93 -14.22
N GLY A 185 -9.43 0.25 -13.65
CA GLY A 185 -10.28 0.81 -12.59
C GLY A 185 -11.30 1.86 -13.04
N SER A 186 -11.44 2.11 -14.35
CA SER A 186 -12.44 3.01 -14.90
C SER A 186 -13.60 2.21 -15.51
N PRO A 187 -14.87 2.46 -15.12
CA PRO A 187 -16.03 1.79 -15.70
C PRO A 187 -16.32 2.23 -17.15
N ASN A 188 -15.63 3.26 -17.65
CA ASN A 188 -15.97 3.93 -18.91
C ASN A 188 -15.30 3.33 -20.15
N ARG A 189 -14.34 2.40 -20.00
CA ARG A 189 -13.72 1.77 -21.18
C ARG A 189 -14.62 0.63 -21.66
N ALA A 190 -15.13 0.75 -22.89
CA ALA A 190 -15.90 -0.30 -23.52
C ALA A 190 -15.07 -1.59 -23.57
N ARG A 191 -15.65 -2.70 -23.12
CA ARG A 191 -15.01 -4.01 -23.24
C ARG A 191 -14.93 -4.36 -24.73
N LEU A 192 -13.72 -4.54 -25.22
CA LEU A 192 -13.45 -5.16 -26.51
C LEU A 192 -13.96 -6.60 -26.43
N ASN A 193 -15.02 -6.89 -27.17
CA ASN A 193 -15.49 -8.26 -27.32
C ASN A 193 -14.42 -9.04 -28.09
N LEU A 194 -13.61 -9.82 -27.37
CA LEU A 194 -12.62 -10.74 -27.95
C LEU A 194 -13.22 -11.81 -28.89
N LYS A 195 -14.56 -11.89 -28.98
CA LYS A 195 -15.29 -12.78 -29.89
C LYS A 195 -15.45 -12.24 -31.31
N ASP A 196 -15.15 -10.97 -31.57
CA ASP A 196 -14.99 -10.47 -32.94
C ASP A 196 -13.60 -10.92 -33.43
N LYS A 197 -13.42 -12.24 -33.53
CA LYS A 197 -12.36 -12.84 -34.32
C LYS A 197 -12.57 -12.37 -35.74
N LYS A 198 -11.80 -11.35 -36.14
CA LYS A 198 -11.47 -10.97 -37.53
C LYS A 198 -12.45 -11.56 -38.55
N GLU A 199 -13.64 -10.97 -38.68
CA GLU A 199 -14.21 -10.95 -40.02
C GLU A 199 -13.17 -10.20 -40.86
N LYS A 200 -12.53 -10.91 -41.79
CA LYS A 200 -11.64 -10.26 -42.75
C LYS A 200 -12.44 -9.11 -43.34
N SER A 201 -11.93 -7.90 -43.20
CA SER A 201 -12.49 -6.76 -43.94
C SER A 201 -12.59 -7.18 -45.40
N ALA A 202 -13.64 -6.79 -46.12
CA ALA A 202 -13.72 -7.03 -47.57
C ALA A 202 -12.44 -6.54 -48.30
N PHE A 203 -11.76 -5.56 -47.73
CA PHE A 203 -10.47 -5.05 -48.19
C PHE A 203 -9.29 -6.01 -47.94
N ASP A 204 -9.28 -6.73 -46.81
CA ASP A 204 -8.24 -7.73 -46.49
C ASP A 204 -8.41 -8.99 -47.35
N VAL A 205 -9.64 -9.32 -47.76
CA VAL A 205 -9.91 -10.43 -48.69
C VAL A 205 -9.36 -10.11 -50.09
N LEU A 206 -9.49 -8.86 -50.55
CA LEU A 206 -9.00 -8.45 -51.87
C LEU A 206 -7.47 -8.43 -51.98
N LEU A 207 -6.75 -8.22 -50.87
CA LEU A 207 -5.29 -8.21 -50.85
C LEU A 207 -4.66 -9.62 -50.88
N GLU A 208 -5.41 -10.66 -50.52
CA GLU A 208 -4.93 -12.04 -50.56
C GLU A 208 -5.10 -12.69 -51.95
N ASP A 209 -5.98 -12.17 -52.81
CA ASP A 209 -6.24 -12.69 -54.16
C ASP A 209 -5.20 -12.21 -55.21
N GLU A 210 -4.24 -11.35 -54.85
CA GLU A 210 -3.15 -10.89 -55.73
C GLU A 210 -1.80 -11.62 -55.53
N SER A 211 -1.78 -12.77 -54.83
CA SER A 211 -0.55 -13.59 -54.61
C SER A 211 -0.52 -14.88 -55.42
#